data_AF-A0A6B2IBV2-F1
#
_entry.id   AF-A0A6B2IBV2-F1
#
_cell.length_a   1.000
_cell.length_b   1.000
_cell.length_c   1.000
_cell.angle_alpha   90.00
_cell.angle_beta   90.00
_cell.angle_gamma   90.00
#
_symmetry.space_group_name_H-M   'P 1'
#
loop_
_entity.id
_entity.type
_entity.pdbx_description
1 polymer ?
#
loop_
_entity_poly.entity_id
_entity_poly.type
_entity_poly.pdbx_seq_one_letter_code
_entity_poly.pdbx_strand_id
1 'polypeptide(L)'
;MLTRFLLPILGTTVLVTGCASSSQYPINESYGPEPKLPEPKTSLFPTVNIAPAQGWPSGVMPTPAEGLKVKAFAKGLEHPRWLYVLPNGDVLVAETDAPPKPEDSKGIKGKIMTFVMRRAGSSHPSANRISLLRDTNGDGIADQKTVFLKNLNSPFGMALVGNHLYVANTDSLMRFP
;
A
#
# COMPACT_ATOMS: atom_id res chain seq x y z
N MET A 1 13.49 38.22 55.71
CA MET A 1 14.52 37.15 55.57
C MET A 1 13.91 35.89 56.17
N LEU A 2 13.71 34.75 55.49
CA LEU A 2 13.98 34.33 54.13
C LEU A 2 12.74 33.58 53.61
N THR A 3 12.55 33.65 52.31
CA THR A 3 11.36 33.31 51.54
C THR A 3 11.25 31.81 51.27
N ARG A 4 10.00 31.32 51.35
CA ARG A 4 9.38 30.14 50.75
C ARG A 4 10.10 29.56 49.52
N PHE A 5 10.34 28.24 49.50
CA PHE A 5 10.29 27.40 48.29
C PHE A 5 10.03 25.92 48.68
N LEU A 6 8.79 25.61 49.04
CA LEU A 6 8.25 24.25 48.91
C LEU A 6 7.52 24.21 47.56
N LEU A 7 8.21 23.73 46.53
CA LEU A 7 7.63 23.49 45.20
C LEU A 7 6.98 22.09 45.24
N PRO A 8 5.66 21.92 45.13
CA PRO A 8 5.08 20.61 44.96
C PRO A 8 5.35 20.16 43.52
N ILE A 9 5.97 18.99 43.39
CA ILE A 9 6.09 18.23 42.13
C ILE A 9 4.66 17.83 41.75
N LEU A 10 3.95 18.68 41.00
CA LEU A 10 2.64 18.35 40.45
C LEU A 10 2.85 17.57 39.16
N GLY A 11 3.05 16.26 39.33
CA GLY A 11 3.08 15.28 38.25
C GLY A 11 1.78 15.36 37.46
N THR A 12 1.87 15.81 36.21
CA THR A 12 0.76 15.72 35.27
C THR A 12 0.98 14.48 34.41
N THR A 13 0.78 13.31 35.00
CA THR A 13 0.72 12.06 34.25
C THR A 13 -0.64 11.99 33.56
N VAL A 14 -0.74 12.59 32.37
CA VAL A 14 -1.93 12.42 31.52
C VAL A 14 -1.88 10.99 30.97
N LEU A 15 -2.52 10.07 31.69
CA LEU A 15 -2.81 8.73 31.19
C LEU A 15 -3.88 8.86 30.09
N VAL A 16 -3.42 8.97 28.84
CA VAL A 16 -4.29 8.82 27.67
C VAL A 16 -4.60 7.33 27.52
N THR A 17 -5.60 6.84 28.25
CA THR A 17 -6.23 5.55 27.95
C THR A 17 -7.09 5.71 26.71
N GLY A 18 -6.45 5.66 25.54
CA GLY A 18 -7.15 5.53 24.26
C GLY A 18 -7.77 4.14 24.15
N CYS A 19 -8.99 3.96 24.66
CA CYS A 19 -9.77 2.74 24.46
C CYS A 19 -10.25 2.67 23.00
N ALA A 20 -9.41 2.16 22.11
CA ALA A 20 -9.87 1.67 20.81
C ALA A 20 -10.62 0.34 21.04
N SER A 21 -11.94 0.36 20.92
CA SER A 21 -12.75 -0.88 21.00
C SER A 21 -12.59 -1.67 19.69
N SER A 22 -12.21 -2.95 19.80
CA SER A 22 -12.18 -3.87 18.65
C SER A 22 -13.57 -4.06 18.03
N SER A 23 -13.62 -4.55 16.79
CA SER A 23 -14.89 -4.87 16.12
C SER A 23 -15.66 -5.92 16.93
N GLN A 24 -16.93 -5.64 17.21
CA GLN A 24 -17.82 -6.56 17.94
C GLN A 24 -18.42 -7.66 17.05
N TYR A 25 -18.20 -7.58 15.73
CA TYR A 25 -18.75 -8.51 14.74
C TYR A 25 -17.67 -9.48 14.24
N PRO A 26 -17.99 -10.76 14.08
CA PRO A 26 -17.07 -11.74 13.52
C PRO A 26 -16.91 -11.52 12.00
N ILE A 27 -15.73 -11.84 11.45
CA ILE A 27 -15.35 -11.51 10.06
C ILE A 27 -16.30 -12.13 9.02
N ASN A 28 -16.91 -13.27 9.33
CA ASN A 28 -17.85 -13.97 8.46
C ASN A 28 -19.18 -13.23 8.26
N GLU A 29 -19.52 -12.26 9.09
CA GLU A 29 -20.69 -11.37 8.89
C GLU A 29 -20.38 -10.17 7.96
N SER A 30 -19.10 -9.94 7.65
CA SER A 30 -18.64 -8.77 6.88
C SER A 30 -18.66 -8.99 5.36
N TYR A 31 -19.02 -10.18 4.87
CA TYR A 31 -19.10 -10.52 3.44
C TYR A 31 -20.29 -11.45 3.15
N GLY A 32 -20.76 -11.47 1.90
CA GLY A 32 -21.92 -12.27 1.47
C GLY A 32 -23.00 -11.43 0.78
N PRO A 33 -24.17 -12.02 0.46
CA PRO A 33 -25.27 -11.32 -0.21
C PRO A 33 -25.89 -10.20 0.63
N GLU A 34 -25.85 -10.35 1.95
CA GLU A 34 -26.39 -9.38 2.91
C GLU A 34 -25.39 -9.19 4.06
N PRO A 35 -24.31 -8.42 3.83
CA PRO A 35 -23.28 -8.20 4.83
C PRO A 35 -23.76 -7.25 5.92
N LYS A 36 -23.41 -7.53 7.17
CA LYS A 36 -23.72 -6.65 8.30
C LYS A 36 -22.67 -5.56 8.40
N LEU A 37 -23.03 -4.34 8.02
CA LEU A 37 -22.14 -3.19 8.09
C LEU A 37 -22.35 -2.44 9.42
N PRO A 38 -21.34 -2.36 10.30
CA PRO A 38 -21.45 -1.57 11.52
C PRO A 38 -21.61 -0.08 11.21
N GLU A 39 -22.35 0.65 12.04
CA GLU A 39 -22.46 2.09 11.90
C GLU A 39 -21.09 2.79 12.03
N PRO A 40 -20.81 3.83 11.23
CA PRO A 40 -19.58 4.61 11.36
C PRO A 40 -19.42 5.22 12.76
N LYS A 41 -18.26 5.03 13.39
CA LYS A 41 -17.92 5.66 14.68
C LYS A 41 -17.04 6.88 14.46
N THR A 42 -17.40 8.01 15.06
CA THR A 42 -16.58 9.22 15.09
C THR A 42 -15.90 9.37 16.46
N SER A 43 -14.61 9.69 16.48
CA SER A 43 -13.85 9.91 17.70
C SER A 43 -12.86 11.05 17.52
N LEU A 44 -12.52 11.74 18.61
CA LEU A 44 -11.52 12.82 18.60
C LEU A 44 -10.13 12.30 18.23
N PHE A 45 -9.81 11.07 18.64
CA PHE A 45 -8.60 10.36 18.27
C PHE A 45 -8.96 9.16 17.39
N PRO A 46 -8.51 9.11 16.13
CA PRO A 46 -8.84 8.01 15.23
C PRO A 46 -8.12 6.74 15.68
N THR A 47 -8.80 5.60 15.54
CA THR A 47 -8.14 4.30 15.63
C THR A 47 -7.50 3.99 14.28
N VAL A 48 -6.18 3.82 14.24
CA VAL A 48 -5.44 3.48 13.02
C VAL A 48 -4.83 2.10 13.20
N ASN A 49 -5.34 1.11 12.45
CA ASN A 49 -4.75 -0.21 12.39
C ASN A 49 -3.96 -0.35 11.08
N ILE A 50 -2.64 -0.17 11.17
CA ILE A 50 -1.75 -0.23 10.00
C ILE A 50 -1.21 -1.65 9.89
N ALA A 51 -1.32 -2.25 8.71
CA ALA A 51 -0.51 -3.40 8.34
C ALA A 51 0.85 -2.87 7.83
N PRO A 52 1.96 -3.02 8.59
CA PRO A 52 3.24 -2.53 8.14
C PRO A 52 3.67 -3.25 6.87
N ALA A 53 4.16 -2.52 5.87
CA ALA A 53 4.68 -3.14 4.66
C ALA A 53 5.96 -3.91 5.01
N GLN A 54 5.85 -5.24 5.04
CA GLN A 54 6.96 -6.13 5.33
C GLN A 54 7.09 -7.17 4.20
N GLY A 55 8.25 -7.17 3.54
CA GLY A 55 8.59 -8.23 2.60
C GLY A 55 8.80 -9.57 3.31
N TRP A 56 8.81 -10.66 2.56
CA TRP A 56 9.10 -11.97 3.14
C TRP A 56 10.53 -11.99 3.71
N PRO A 57 10.75 -12.58 4.90
CA PRO A 57 12.09 -12.84 5.39
C PRO A 57 12.92 -13.67 4.40
N SER A 58 14.24 -13.57 4.48
CA SER A 58 15.12 -14.35 3.59
C SER A 58 14.84 -15.85 3.75
N GLY A 59 14.66 -16.54 2.62
CA GLY A 59 14.36 -17.98 2.59
C GLY A 59 12.94 -18.36 3.03
N VAL A 60 12.09 -17.39 3.40
CA VAL A 60 10.70 -17.64 3.81
C VAL A 60 9.75 -17.34 2.67
N MET A 61 8.75 -18.20 2.49
CA MET A 61 7.68 -18.04 1.51
C MET A 61 6.33 -18.44 2.11
N PRO A 62 5.20 -17.92 1.61
CA PRO A 62 3.87 -18.34 2.03
C PRO A 62 3.66 -19.84 1.82
N THR A 63 2.96 -20.48 2.76
CA THR A 63 2.50 -21.86 2.59
C THR A 63 1.24 -21.86 1.74
N PRO A 64 1.25 -22.45 0.54
CA PRO A 64 0.06 -22.52 -0.30
C PRO A 64 -0.93 -23.58 0.23
N ALA A 65 -2.16 -23.54 -0.25
CA ALA A 65 -3.11 -24.64 -0.05
C ALA A 65 -2.62 -25.94 -0.73
N GLU A 66 -3.18 -27.07 -0.33
CA GLU A 66 -2.83 -28.38 -0.89
C GLU A 66 -3.00 -28.40 -2.43
N GLY A 67 -2.04 -29.02 -3.13
CA GLY A 67 -2.00 -29.07 -4.59
C GLY A 67 -1.52 -27.79 -5.28
N LEU A 68 -1.29 -26.69 -4.55
CA LEU A 68 -0.79 -25.43 -5.10
C LEU A 68 0.70 -25.23 -4.84
N LYS A 69 1.34 -24.42 -5.70
CA LYS A 69 2.75 -24.01 -5.57
C LYS A 69 2.83 -22.49 -5.63
N VAL A 70 3.56 -21.90 -4.69
CA VAL A 70 3.89 -20.47 -4.70
C VAL A 70 5.37 -20.31 -4.98
N LYS A 71 5.72 -19.30 -5.79
CA LYS A 71 7.09 -18.83 -6.04
C LYS A 71 7.09 -17.30 -6.11
N ALA A 72 8.19 -16.69 -5.71
CA ALA A 72 8.40 -15.27 -6.01
C ALA A 72 8.75 -15.13 -7.49
N PHE A 73 7.79 -14.65 -8.30
CA PHE A 73 7.99 -14.47 -9.73
C PHE A 73 9.06 -13.40 -10.04
N ALA A 74 9.04 -12.28 -9.30
CA ALA A 74 10.06 -11.24 -9.36
C ALA A 74 10.25 -10.58 -7.98
N LYS A 75 11.39 -9.90 -7.81
CA LYS A 75 11.75 -9.16 -6.58
C LYS A 75 12.29 -7.77 -6.91
N GLY A 76 12.37 -6.91 -5.89
CA GLY A 76 12.93 -5.55 -6.04
C GLY A 76 12.08 -4.67 -6.95
N LEU A 77 10.76 -4.73 -6.77
CA LEU A 77 9.79 -3.83 -7.40
C LEU A 77 9.52 -2.67 -6.43
N GLU A 78 9.40 -1.47 -6.96
CA GLU A 78 9.06 -0.24 -6.25
C GLU A 78 7.54 -0.08 -6.20
N HIS A 79 6.96 -0.39 -5.04
CA HIS A 79 5.53 -0.20 -4.76
C HIS A 79 4.61 -0.78 -5.87
N PRO A 80 4.73 -2.08 -6.19
CA PRO A 80 3.92 -2.69 -7.26
C PRO A 80 2.44 -2.70 -6.86
N ARG A 81 1.55 -2.27 -7.76
CA ARG A 81 0.11 -2.12 -7.48
C ARG A 81 -0.81 -2.89 -8.42
N TRP A 82 -0.45 -2.98 -9.70
CA TRP A 82 -1.25 -3.66 -10.71
C TRP A 82 -0.38 -4.57 -11.55
N LEU A 83 -0.90 -5.73 -11.89
CA LEU A 83 -0.27 -6.72 -12.75
C LEU A 83 -1.17 -6.96 -13.96
N TYR A 84 -0.57 -7.07 -15.14
CA TYR A 84 -1.30 -7.40 -16.37
C TYR A 84 -0.49 -8.36 -17.22
N VAL A 85 -1.04 -9.54 -17.51
CA VAL A 85 -0.39 -10.57 -18.32
C VAL A 85 -0.73 -10.36 -19.80
N LEU A 86 0.29 -10.18 -20.62
CA LEU A 86 0.17 -10.04 -22.06
C LEU A 86 -0.03 -11.40 -22.74
N PRO A 87 -0.60 -11.44 -23.97
CA PRO A 87 -0.82 -12.70 -24.70
C PRO A 87 0.43 -13.55 -24.95
N ASN A 88 1.62 -12.91 -24.97
CA ASN A 88 2.91 -13.60 -25.12
C ASN A 88 3.49 -14.13 -23.80
N GLY A 89 2.79 -13.97 -22.67
CA GLY A 89 3.22 -14.43 -21.35
C GLY A 89 4.01 -13.42 -20.52
N ASP A 90 4.38 -12.26 -21.10
CA ASP A 90 5.01 -11.19 -20.33
C ASP A 90 4.06 -10.63 -19.28
N VAL A 91 4.62 -10.22 -18.14
CA VAL A 91 3.84 -9.57 -17.08
C VAL A 91 4.25 -8.11 -16.97
N LEU A 92 3.29 -7.21 -17.21
CA LEU A 92 3.44 -5.80 -16.95
C LEU A 92 3.12 -5.51 -15.48
N VAL A 93 3.93 -4.66 -14.85
CA VAL A 93 3.78 -4.25 -13.45
C VAL A 93 3.74 -2.74 -13.36
N ALA A 94 2.66 -2.19 -12.80
CA ALA A 94 2.60 -0.78 -12.44
C ALA A 94 3.33 -0.55 -11.12
N GLU A 95 4.47 0.17 -11.19
CA GLU A 95 5.26 0.60 -10.03
C GLU A 95 4.92 2.07 -9.74
N THR A 96 4.19 2.30 -8.64
CA THR A 96 3.49 3.57 -8.41
C THR A 96 3.24 3.86 -6.94
N ASP A 97 3.28 5.14 -6.57
CA ASP A 97 2.73 5.66 -5.32
C ASP A 97 1.68 6.73 -5.62
N ALA A 98 1.01 7.25 -4.59
CA ALA A 98 0.01 8.31 -4.77
C ALA A 98 0.66 9.62 -5.28
N PRO A 99 -0.06 10.41 -6.11
CA PRO A 99 0.41 11.75 -6.47
C PRO A 99 0.63 12.63 -5.23
N PRO A 100 1.57 13.60 -5.29
CA PRO A 100 1.77 14.54 -4.19
C PRO A 100 0.47 15.29 -3.85
N LYS A 101 0.12 15.35 -2.56
CA LYS A 101 -1.01 16.13 -2.02
C LYS A 101 -0.49 17.17 -1.04
N PRO A 102 -0.10 18.37 -1.52
CA PRO A 102 0.57 19.38 -0.68
C PRO A 102 -0.32 19.86 0.47
N GLU A 103 -1.62 19.99 0.24
CA GLU A 103 -2.59 20.45 1.23
C GLU A 103 -2.77 19.43 2.37
N ASP A 104 -2.90 18.14 2.05
CA ASP A 104 -3.08 17.06 3.03
C ASP A 104 -1.83 16.85 3.92
N SER A 105 -0.67 17.29 3.43
CA SER A 105 0.61 17.17 4.13
C SER A 105 0.90 18.34 5.09
N LYS A 106 0.02 19.35 5.17
CA LYS A 106 0.24 20.53 6.02
C LYS A 106 -0.01 20.25 7.51
N GLY A 107 0.73 20.98 8.35
CA GLY A 107 0.56 20.98 9.80
C GLY A 107 0.98 19.69 10.50
N ILE A 108 0.63 19.59 11.79
CA ILE A 108 0.97 18.45 12.65
C ILE A 108 0.23 17.18 12.18
N LYS A 109 -1.04 17.32 11.81
CA LYS A 109 -1.86 16.22 11.27
C LYS A 109 -1.23 15.62 10.02
N GLY A 110 -0.79 16.45 9.06
CA GLY A 110 -0.11 16.00 7.85
C GLY A 110 1.17 15.22 8.16
N LYS A 111 2.02 15.72 9.06
CA LYS A 111 3.24 15.00 9.49
C LYS A 111 2.94 13.62 10.11
N ILE A 112 1.92 13.52 10.96
CA ILE A 112 1.50 12.25 11.56
C ILE A 112 0.96 11.31 10.49
N MET A 113 0.12 11.81 9.58
CA MET A 113 -0.43 11.05 8.47
C MET A 113 0.68 10.51 7.56
N THR A 114 1.65 11.33 7.15
CA THR A 114 2.79 10.91 6.33
C THR A 114 3.62 9.82 7.02
N PHE A 115 3.86 9.95 8.33
CA PHE A 115 4.59 8.93 9.09
C PHE A 115 3.84 7.58 9.10
N VAL A 116 2.54 7.63 9.36
CA VAL A 116 1.64 6.46 9.36
C VAL A 116 1.61 5.80 7.97
N MET A 117 1.44 6.58 6.90
CA MET A 117 1.40 6.07 5.53
C MET A 117 2.75 5.48 5.08
N ARG A 118 3.86 6.07 5.53
CA ARG A 118 5.20 5.51 5.29
C ARG A 118 5.37 4.14 5.95
N ARG A 119 4.80 3.94 7.15
CA ARG A 119 4.78 2.62 7.80
C ARG A 119 3.94 1.61 7.04
N ALA A 120 2.88 2.07 6.36
CA ALA A 120 2.06 1.25 5.46
C ALA A 120 2.70 0.98 4.08
N GLY A 121 3.91 1.51 3.81
CA GLY A 121 4.63 1.33 2.55
C GLY A 121 4.29 2.33 1.43
N SER A 122 3.68 3.48 1.76
CA SER A 122 3.32 4.56 0.81
C SER A 122 4.01 5.88 1.17
N SER A 123 3.63 6.98 0.51
CA SER A 123 4.23 8.31 0.69
C SER A 123 5.71 8.37 0.32
N HIS A 124 6.13 7.51 -0.62
CA HIS A 124 7.41 7.62 -1.30
C HIS A 124 7.23 8.37 -2.63
N PRO A 125 8.30 8.91 -3.23
CA PRO A 125 8.26 9.33 -4.63
C PRO A 125 7.78 8.17 -5.50
N SER A 126 6.75 8.41 -6.30
CA SER A 126 6.22 7.40 -7.22
C SER A 126 7.26 7.07 -8.31
N ALA A 127 7.47 5.78 -8.57
CA ALA A 127 8.32 5.30 -9.65
C ALA A 127 7.78 5.69 -11.03
N ASN A 128 6.45 5.88 -11.16
CA ASN A 128 5.80 6.40 -12.35
C ASN A 128 6.18 5.67 -13.65
N ARG A 129 6.20 4.33 -13.57
CA ARG A 129 6.61 3.44 -14.66
C ARG A 129 5.79 2.16 -14.73
N ILE A 130 5.78 1.56 -15.91
CA ILE A 130 5.41 0.16 -16.11
C ILE A 130 6.69 -0.63 -16.36
N SER A 131 6.91 -1.68 -15.57
CA SER A 131 7.99 -2.65 -15.81
C SER A 131 7.45 -3.86 -16.54
N LEU A 132 8.24 -4.44 -17.44
CA LEU A 132 7.97 -5.72 -18.08
C LEU A 132 8.84 -6.79 -17.44
N LEU A 133 8.18 -7.88 -17.05
CA LEU A 133 8.80 -9.09 -16.51
C LEU A 133 8.61 -10.23 -17.50
N ARG A 134 9.71 -10.91 -17.84
CA ARG A 134 9.68 -12.04 -18.77
C ARG A 134 10.39 -13.24 -18.16
N ASP A 135 9.74 -14.39 -18.26
CA ASP A 135 10.28 -15.72 -17.96
C ASP A 135 10.49 -16.42 -19.30
N THR A 136 11.76 -16.66 -19.65
CA THR A 136 12.15 -17.29 -20.92
C THR A 136 12.37 -18.78 -20.83
N ASN A 137 12.49 -19.33 -19.61
CA ASN A 137 12.79 -20.74 -19.38
C ASN A 137 11.57 -21.52 -18.82
N GLY A 138 10.48 -20.82 -18.49
CA GLY A 138 9.23 -21.39 -18.00
C GLY A 138 9.32 -21.94 -16.58
N ASP A 139 10.31 -21.52 -15.79
CA ASP A 139 10.49 -22.03 -14.42
C ASP A 139 9.61 -21.32 -13.38
N GLY A 140 8.85 -20.30 -13.79
CA GLY A 140 7.98 -19.48 -12.94
C GLY A 140 8.73 -18.38 -12.20
N ILE A 141 9.90 -17.96 -12.70
CA ILE A 141 10.70 -16.83 -12.21
C ILE A 141 11.10 -15.98 -13.42
N ALA A 142 10.81 -14.68 -13.37
CA ALA A 142 11.23 -13.77 -14.43
C ALA A 142 12.76 -13.61 -14.43
N ASP A 143 13.42 -14.03 -15.51
CA ASP A 143 14.84 -13.80 -15.75
C ASP A 143 15.13 -12.41 -16.30
N GLN A 144 14.11 -11.72 -16.83
CA GLN A 144 14.22 -10.39 -17.39
C GLN A 144 13.28 -9.41 -16.70
N LYS A 145 13.83 -8.23 -16.37
CA LYS A 145 13.09 -7.06 -15.88
C LYS A 145 13.57 -5.81 -16.62
N THR A 146 12.69 -5.15 -17.33
CA THR A 146 12.98 -3.90 -18.06
C THR A 146 11.92 -2.85 -17.79
N VAL A 147 12.31 -1.57 -17.88
CA VAL A 147 11.33 -0.48 -17.88
C VAL A 147 10.66 -0.45 -19.25
N PHE A 148 9.36 -0.76 -19.29
CA PHE A 148 8.58 -0.80 -20.52
C PHE A 148 8.02 0.58 -20.89
N LEU A 149 7.44 1.28 -19.91
CA LEU A 149 6.98 2.66 -20.03
C LEU A 149 7.46 3.47 -18.84
N LYS A 150 7.74 4.76 -19.05
CA LYS A 150 8.20 5.69 -18.01
C LYS A 150 7.52 7.05 -18.16
N ASN A 151 7.74 7.94 -17.19
CA ASN A 151 7.18 9.29 -17.15
C ASN A 151 5.65 9.30 -17.15
N LEU A 152 5.06 8.33 -16.46
CA LEU A 152 3.62 8.26 -16.24
C LEU A 152 3.21 9.08 -15.02
N ASN A 153 1.91 9.24 -14.79
CA ASN A 153 1.41 9.92 -13.59
C ASN A 153 0.61 8.98 -12.70
N SER A 154 1.30 8.40 -11.72
CA SER A 154 0.77 7.44 -10.76
C SER A 154 -0.11 6.37 -11.43
N PRO A 155 0.47 5.57 -12.35
CA PRO A 155 -0.27 4.64 -13.18
C PRO A 155 -0.81 3.47 -12.35
N PHE A 156 -2.01 2.98 -12.66
CA PHE A 156 -2.60 1.84 -11.96
C PHE A 156 -3.11 0.78 -12.94
N GLY A 157 -4.35 0.92 -13.43
CA GLY A 157 -4.98 -0.08 -14.29
C GLY A 157 -4.35 -0.13 -15.68
N MET A 158 -4.21 -1.34 -16.24
CA MET A 158 -3.72 -1.57 -17.60
C MET A 158 -4.61 -2.58 -18.33
N ALA A 159 -4.78 -2.39 -19.63
CA ALA A 159 -5.45 -3.34 -20.51
C ALA A 159 -4.93 -3.27 -21.95
N LEU A 160 -4.65 -4.42 -22.56
CA LEU A 160 -4.40 -4.55 -23.98
C LEU A 160 -5.73 -4.79 -24.70
N VAL A 161 -6.07 -3.92 -25.67
CA VAL A 161 -7.27 -4.05 -26.49
C VAL A 161 -6.88 -3.98 -27.96
N GLY A 162 -7.01 -5.10 -28.67
CA GLY A 162 -6.42 -5.28 -29.99
C GLY A 162 -4.91 -5.12 -29.91
N ASN A 163 -4.37 -4.16 -30.66
CA ASN A 163 -2.94 -3.84 -30.67
C ASN A 163 -2.57 -2.65 -29.78
N HIS A 164 -3.49 -2.13 -28.97
CA HIS A 164 -3.23 -0.92 -28.18
C HIS A 164 -3.21 -1.25 -26.69
N LEU A 165 -2.14 -0.84 -26.01
CA LEU A 165 -2.07 -0.88 -24.55
C LEU A 165 -2.65 0.41 -23.98
N TYR A 166 -3.60 0.28 -23.07
CA TYR A 166 -4.16 1.38 -22.30
C TYR A 166 -3.59 1.35 -20.89
N VAL A 167 -3.20 2.54 -20.39
CA VAL A 167 -2.71 2.74 -19.02
C VAL A 167 -3.48 3.86 -18.37
N ALA A 168 -4.13 3.57 -17.25
CA ALA A 168 -4.86 4.55 -16.45
C ALA A 168 -3.88 5.26 -15.50
N ASN A 169 -3.54 6.50 -15.84
CA ASN A 169 -2.93 7.44 -14.92
C ASN A 169 -4.00 8.03 -14.00
N THR A 170 -3.57 8.67 -12.91
CA THR A 170 -4.52 9.34 -12.01
C THR A 170 -5.22 10.53 -12.68
N ASP A 171 -4.64 11.11 -13.73
CA ASP A 171 -5.15 12.31 -14.43
C ASP A 171 -5.61 12.06 -15.87
N SER A 172 -5.39 10.86 -16.42
CA SER A 172 -5.58 10.60 -17.85
C SER A 172 -5.64 9.10 -18.15
N LEU A 173 -6.29 8.76 -19.27
CA LEU A 173 -6.17 7.42 -19.87
C LEU A 173 -5.21 7.54 -21.06
N MET A 174 -4.03 6.91 -20.93
CA MET A 174 -3.03 6.90 -21.98
C MET A 174 -3.20 5.67 -22.88
N ARG A 175 -2.91 5.83 -24.18
CA ARG A 175 -2.91 4.76 -25.16
C ARG A 175 -1.54 4.68 -25.83
N PHE A 176 -0.99 3.48 -25.90
CA PHE A 176 0.27 3.16 -26.58
C PHE A 176 0.00 2.17 -27.73
N PRO A 177 0.74 2.30 -28.84
CA PRO A 177 0.69 1.34 -29.94
C PRO A 177 1.37 0.02 -29.59
#